data_AF-D5BPZ6-F1
#
_entry.id   AF-D5BPZ6-F1
#
_cell.length_a   1.000
_cell.length_b   1.000
_cell.length_c   1.000
_cell.angle_alpha   90.00
_cell.angle_beta   90.00
_cell.angle_gamma   90.00
#
_symmetry.space_group_name_H-M   'P 1'
#
loop_
_entity.id
_entity.type
_entity.pdbx_description
1 polymer ?
#
loop_
_entity_poly.entity_id
_entity_poly.type
_entity_poly.pdbx_seq_one_letter_code
_entity_poly.pdbx_strand_id
1 'polypeptide(L)'
;MRFFNLFDSHFFNNFLLRYCRIGIAADRRKHIPQISTGKVRGRHAAANFIIPANTRLSARMSFHRRAQIPVKSADIILLDTQPHRIHNANQFFGIGIARPRRRPQRFTCLDKSSFFHKVACCFDFSMGKDRQENSNDHKHQKATHFKSFVFTLIASMVFGHATFAETTDLPRPLVDADFHNIDAMQASLGQKLFYDKILSGNQNISCGTCHHHRFGGSDGLSLGIGEGGVGVGPTRLPGFGDNRIKKRVPRNASALWNIGAKEVRVLFQDGRLSVSDDYENGFNSPAEEWLPNGLDTILAAQAILPMTAQFEMAGNPKENEVAGAAHDRIDAVWPIIAKRVRIIPEYGQLFVDAFDDVETADQVDITHIAKALGAFIGQEWRSHDSPFDAFISGDKTALNASQKRGLDLFYGKANCASCHSGSLLSDHKFYALALPPFGPGRTRRFDPYVRDVGRMGESDDLADAYRFKTPQLRNVALTGPYGHNGAYASLENMVRHHLNPLQMLDEWQPEMAQLPTAEWLQAIDFVVMSDKREMARQRSHLDITPIDLNDREIDDLVAFLHSLTGATALRLPLGVPDTVPSGLPVDK
;
A
#
# COMPACT_ATOMS: atom_id res chain seq x y z
N MET A 1 40.36 56.38 -22.45
CA MET A 1 40.23 56.09 -21.00
C MET A 1 39.88 54.60 -20.83
N ARG A 2 40.18 54.03 -19.66
CA ARG A 2 40.07 52.62 -19.20
C ARG A 2 38.75 51.87 -19.56
N PHE A 3 38.65 50.53 -19.58
CA PHE A 3 39.58 49.40 -19.85
C PHE A 3 38.75 48.07 -19.86
N PHE A 4 38.83 47.25 -20.93
CA PHE A 4 38.57 45.79 -21.05
C PHE A 4 37.25 45.07 -20.63
N ASN A 5 36.95 44.01 -21.42
CA ASN A 5 36.02 42.89 -21.16
C ASN A 5 36.50 41.95 -20.02
N LEU A 6 35.60 41.11 -19.46
CA LEU A 6 35.74 39.63 -19.32
C LEU A 6 34.75 38.99 -18.29
N PHE A 7 34.20 37.80 -18.62
CA PHE A 7 33.54 36.78 -17.75
C PHE A 7 32.27 37.18 -16.93
N ASP A 8 31.33 36.29 -16.55
CA ASP A 8 30.82 35.05 -17.17
C ASP A 8 29.50 34.61 -16.50
N SER A 9 28.96 33.47 -16.92
CA SER A 9 27.76 32.79 -16.42
C SER A 9 27.74 32.33 -14.95
N HIS A 10 26.52 32.00 -14.47
CA HIS A 10 26.22 31.06 -13.36
C HIS A 10 26.58 31.46 -11.90
N PHE A 11 25.58 31.72 -11.06
CA PHE A 11 25.28 30.89 -9.87
C PHE A 11 23.97 31.29 -9.12
N PHE A 12 23.12 30.28 -8.92
CA PHE A 12 22.35 29.98 -7.70
C PHE A 12 21.05 30.74 -7.32
N ASN A 13 20.02 29.91 -7.08
CA ASN A 13 19.04 29.97 -5.99
C ASN A 13 17.98 31.10 -6.03
N ASN A 14 16.68 30.83 -6.21
CA ASN A 14 15.85 29.64 -5.91
C ASN A 14 15.86 29.25 -4.42
N PHE A 15 14.77 28.67 -3.89
CA PHE A 15 14.57 28.34 -2.46
C PHE A 15 14.48 29.53 -1.47
N LEU A 16 13.24 29.97 -1.15
CA LEU A 16 12.57 29.75 0.15
C LEU A 16 11.50 30.81 0.51
N LEU A 17 10.31 30.31 0.88
CA LEU A 17 9.28 30.92 1.73
C LEU A 17 8.55 32.22 1.24
N ARG A 18 7.24 32.12 0.95
CA ARG A 18 6.16 32.62 1.84
C ARG A 18 4.73 32.58 1.24
N TYR A 19 3.86 31.85 1.94
CA TYR A 19 2.40 32.03 2.09
C TYR A 19 1.50 32.33 0.87
N CYS A 20 0.76 31.31 0.45
CA CYS A 20 -0.57 31.51 -0.15
C CYS A 20 -1.50 32.18 0.87
N ARG A 21 -1.83 33.46 0.65
CA ARG A 21 -2.92 34.15 1.37
C ARG A 21 -4.18 34.16 0.52
N ILE A 22 -5.32 33.77 1.12
CA ILE A 22 -6.64 33.98 0.52
C ILE A 22 -6.94 35.48 0.56
N GLY A 23 -7.09 36.10 -0.62
CA GLY A 23 -7.52 37.50 -0.74
C GLY A 23 -9.04 37.59 -0.88
N ILE A 24 -9.71 38.19 0.11
CA ILE A 24 -11.13 38.53 0.01
C ILE A 24 -11.25 39.91 -0.64
N ALA A 25 -11.85 39.97 -1.82
CA ALA A 25 -12.19 41.24 -2.48
C ALA A 25 -13.53 41.76 -1.93
N ALA A 26 -13.50 42.88 -1.21
CA ALA A 26 -14.70 43.57 -0.76
C ALA A 26 -15.29 44.44 -1.89
N ASP A 27 -16.62 44.47 -1.99
CA ASP A 27 -17.37 45.41 -2.82
C ASP A 27 -17.06 46.86 -2.42
N ARG A 28 -17.10 47.79 -3.38
CA ARG A 28 -16.63 49.17 -3.28
C ARG A 28 -17.59 50.07 -2.48
N ARG A 29 -17.85 49.76 -1.20
CA ARG A 29 -18.43 50.72 -0.24
C ARG A 29 -18.24 50.26 1.23
N LYS A 30 -17.56 51.12 2.00
CA LYS A 30 -17.20 51.06 3.45
C LYS A 30 -15.90 50.31 3.81
N HIS A 31 -15.10 50.98 4.62
CA HIS A 31 -13.81 50.54 5.15
C HIS A 31 -13.98 49.46 6.24
N ILE A 32 -13.15 48.41 6.19
CA ILE A 32 -12.92 47.49 7.32
C ILE A 32 -11.53 47.85 7.92
N PRO A 33 -11.36 47.87 9.26
CA PRO A 33 -10.07 48.23 9.85
C PRO A 33 -9.01 47.14 9.60
N GLN A 34 -7.82 47.53 9.13
CA GLN A 34 -6.66 46.65 9.15
C GLN A 34 -6.13 46.52 10.59
N ILE A 35 -6.05 45.30 11.11
CA ILE A 35 -5.35 45.00 12.36
C ILE A 35 -3.91 44.61 12.02
N SER A 36 -2.96 45.48 12.36
CA SER A 36 -1.53 45.22 12.22
C SER A 36 -1.04 44.24 13.29
N THR A 37 0.02 43.48 12.96
CA THR A 37 0.58 42.39 13.79
C THR A 37 1.14 42.81 15.15
N GLY A 38 1.20 44.12 15.46
CA GLY A 38 1.68 44.65 16.75
C GLY A 38 0.65 44.70 17.88
N LYS A 39 -0.62 44.30 17.65
CA LYS A 39 -1.73 44.49 18.62
C LYS A 39 -2.17 43.24 19.41
N VAL A 40 -1.37 42.18 19.47
CA VAL A 40 -1.60 41.04 20.39
C VAL A 40 -0.55 41.04 21.50
N ARG A 41 -0.82 41.81 22.57
CA ARG A 41 -0.10 41.73 23.86
C ARG A 41 -1.09 41.33 24.94
N GLY A 42 -0.66 40.45 25.84
CA GLY A 42 -1.45 40.00 26.99
C GLY A 42 -2.28 38.75 26.73
N ARG A 43 -2.44 37.93 27.77
CA ARG A 43 -3.36 36.78 27.75
C ARG A 43 -4.80 37.31 27.68
N HIS A 44 -5.69 36.51 27.05
CA HIS A 44 -7.12 36.79 26.82
C HIS A 44 -7.46 37.76 25.67
N ALA A 45 -7.55 37.21 24.45
CA ALA A 45 -8.51 37.65 23.43
C ALA A 45 -8.77 36.50 22.44
N ALA A 46 -10.01 36.01 22.36
CA ALA A 46 -10.45 35.12 21.29
C ALA A 46 -10.82 35.97 20.07
N ALA A 47 -10.20 35.71 18.91
CA ALA A 47 -10.49 36.42 17.68
C ALA A 47 -11.62 35.68 16.91
N ASN A 48 -12.86 36.11 17.12
CA ASN A 48 -14.01 35.57 16.39
C ASN A 48 -13.96 36.02 14.92
N PHE A 49 -13.97 35.05 13.99
CA PHE A 49 -14.06 35.31 12.56
C PHE A 49 -15.54 35.42 12.16
N ILE A 50 -16.01 36.62 11.82
CA ILE A 50 -17.43 36.89 11.54
C ILE A 50 -17.62 37.12 10.04
N ILE A 51 -18.39 36.24 9.39
CA ILE A 51 -18.87 36.44 8.02
C ILE A 51 -20.27 37.06 8.08
N PRO A 52 -20.52 38.25 7.49
CA PRO A 52 -21.85 38.87 7.52
C PRO A 52 -22.89 38.04 6.75
N ALA A 53 -24.10 37.93 7.31
CA ALA A 53 -25.27 37.50 6.56
C ALA A 53 -25.47 38.41 5.32
N ASN A 54 -25.85 37.81 4.20
CA ASN A 54 -25.88 38.38 2.83
C ASN A 54 -24.55 38.36 2.03
N THR A 55 -23.48 37.74 2.53
CA THR A 55 -22.26 37.52 1.72
C THR A 55 -22.53 36.51 0.59
N ARG A 56 -22.54 36.94 -0.68
CA ARG A 56 -22.64 36.06 -1.85
C ARG A 56 -21.26 35.63 -2.33
N LEU A 57 -20.93 34.34 -2.16
CA LEU A 57 -19.79 33.73 -2.83
C LEU A 57 -20.13 33.46 -4.31
N SER A 58 -19.22 33.81 -5.21
CA SER A 58 -19.30 33.45 -6.63
C SER A 58 -17.98 32.82 -7.09
N ALA A 59 -18.07 31.67 -7.76
CA ALA A 59 -16.92 31.02 -8.35
C ALA A 59 -16.44 31.83 -9.57
N ARG A 60 -15.13 32.04 -9.70
CA ARG A 60 -14.53 32.82 -10.79
C ARG A 60 -14.28 31.98 -12.06
N MET A 61 -15.16 31.01 -12.35
CA MET A 61 -15.22 30.25 -13.59
C MET A 61 -16.66 29.95 -13.99
N SER A 62 -16.93 29.99 -15.30
CA SER A 62 -18.27 29.89 -15.88
C SER A 62 -18.79 28.46 -15.92
N PHE A 63 -19.53 28.04 -14.90
CA PHE A 63 -20.38 26.85 -15.00
C PHE A 63 -21.69 27.20 -15.72
N HIS A 64 -22.00 26.49 -16.80
CA HIS A 64 -23.31 26.62 -17.45
C HIS A 64 -24.39 26.02 -16.55
N ARG A 65 -25.46 26.81 -16.33
CA ARG A 65 -26.57 26.62 -15.36
C ARG A 65 -26.22 27.07 -13.93
N ARG A 66 -26.93 28.11 -13.47
CA ARG A 66 -26.77 28.72 -12.14
C ARG A 66 -27.45 27.85 -11.07
N ALA A 67 -26.74 27.56 -10.00
CA ALA A 67 -27.33 27.31 -8.69
C ALA A 67 -26.81 28.37 -7.71
N GLN A 68 -27.70 29.16 -7.10
CA GLN A 68 -27.38 30.04 -5.99
C GLN A 68 -27.98 29.43 -4.73
N ILE A 69 -27.16 29.14 -3.72
CA ILE A 69 -27.61 28.66 -2.42
C ILE A 69 -27.67 29.88 -1.47
N PRO A 70 -28.86 30.31 -1.01
CA PRO A 70 -28.97 31.36 -0.01
C PRO A 70 -28.83 30.79 1.40
N VAL A 71 -27.83 31.26 2.15
CA VAL A 71 -27.71 31.00 3.60
C VAL A 71 -28.70 31.92 4.33
N LYS A 72 -29.59 31.34 5.17
CA LYS A 72 -30.72 32.07 5.78
C LYS A 72 -30.50 32.54 7.23
N SER A 73 -29.40 32.17 7.88
CA SER A 73 -29.02 32.61 9.23
C SER A 73 -27.52 32.87 9.34
N ALA A 74 -27.11 33.62 10.35
CA ALA A 74 -25.70 33.73 10.74
C ALA A 74 -25.41 32.72 11.85
N ASP A 75 -24.77 31.61 11.50
CA ASP A 75 -24.48 30.55 12.46
C ASP A 75 -23.20 30.90 13.25
N ILE A 76 -23.35 31.01 14.58
CA ILE A 76 -22.24 31.28 15.49
C ILE A 76 -21.65 29.93 15.91
N ILE A 77 -20.48 29.58 15.37
CA ILE A 77 -19.75 28.38 15.79
C ILE A 77 -19.09 28.65 17.15
N LEU A 78 -19.67 28.11 18.22
CA LEU A 78 -19.06 28.05 19.54
C LEU A 78 -18.14 26.81 19.60
N LEU A 79 -16.87 27.02 19.95
CA LEU A 79 -15.93 25.92 20.20
C LEU A 79 -16.11 25.36 21.61
N ASP A 80 -16.99 24.38 21.75
CA ASP A 80 -16.98 23.47 22.90
C ASP A 80 -16.15 22.22 22.57
N THR A 81 -15.40 21.70 23.54
CA THR A 81 -14.39 20.64 23.36
C THR A 81 -14.73 19.38 24.14
N GLN A 82 -15.97 18.89 24.01
CA GLN A 82 -16.46 17.64 24.58
C GLN A 82 -17.11 16.78 23.48
N PRO A 83 -16.60 15.57 23.18
CA PRO A 83 -17.11 14.75 22.08
C PRO A 83 -18.44 14.08 22.43
N HIS A 84 -19.40 14.14 21.51
CA HIS A 84 -20.63 13.33 21.52
C HIS A 84 -20.59 12.35 20.34
N ARG A 85 -21.08 11.12 20.55
CA ARG A 85 -21.28 10.14 19.45
C ARG A 85 -22.51 10.55 18.63
N ILE A 86 -22.42 10.44 17.31
CA ILE A 86 -23.57 10.56 16.41
C ILE A 86 -23.73 9.24 15.66
N HIS A 87 -24.79 8.50 15.99
CA HIS A 87 -25.30 7.42 15.13
C HIS A 87 -26.37 8.01 14.22
N ASN A 88 -26.01 8.30 12.95
CA ASN A 88 -26.90 8.28 11.78
C ASN A 88 -26.15 8.81 10.54
N ALA A 89 -26.12 8.02 9.46
CA ALA A 89 -25.49 8.42 8.20
C ALA A 89 -26.42 9.36 7.42
N ASN A 90 -26.21 10.67 7.51
CA ASN A 90 -26.63 11.68 6.53
C ASN A 90 -26.12 13.09 6.89
N GLN A 91 -24.81 13.33 6.83
CA GLN A 91 -24.26 14.70 6.75
C GLN A 91 -22.84 14.71 6.15
N PHE A 92 -22.59 15.68 5.28
CA PHE A 92 -21.40 15.75 4.41
C PHE A 92 -20.15 16.34 5.12
N PHE A 93 -18.98 15.84 4.71
CA PHE A 93 -17.62 16.34 5.00
C PHE A 93 -17.15 16.37 6.47
N GLY A 94 -16.43 15.32 6.87
CA GLY A 94 -15.49 15.36 7.99
C GLY A 94 -14.04 15.20 7.51
N ILE A 95 -13.15 16.10 7.92
CA ILE A 95 -11.70 15.85 7.95
C ILE A 95 -11.33 15.72 9.42
N GLY A 96 -10.67 14.62 9.80
CA GLY A 96 -10.22 14.39 11.17
C GLY A 96 -8.89 13.65 11.21
N ILE A 97 -7.98 14.10 12.08
CA ILE A 97 -6.85 13.31 12.56
C ILE A 97 -6.86 13.40 14.09
N ALA A 98 -6.76 12.24 14.74
CA ALA A 98 -7.00 12.06 16.17
C ALA A 98 -5.76 12.28 17.06
N ARG A 99 -5.96 12.14 18.38
CA ARG A 99 -4.89 12.11 19.41
C ARG A 99 -5.00 10.84 20.27
N PRO A 100 -3.89 10.37 20.89
CA PRO A 100 -3.87 9.16 21.71
C PRO A 100 -4.54 9.31 23.09
N ARG A 101 -4.84 8.15 23.70
CA ARG A 101 -5.66 7.93 24.91
C ARG A 101 -5.07 8.47 26.23
N ARG A 102 -5.94 8.67 27.23
CA ARG A 102 -5.63 9.08 28.62
C ARG A 102 -4.96 7.99 29.47
N ARG A 103 -4.19 8.40 30.50
CA ARG A 103 -3.85 7.62 31.70
C ARG A 103 -4.85 7.86 32.87
N PRO A 104 -4.95 6.95 33.86
CA PRO A 104 -5.83 7.07 35.03
C PRO A 104 -5.24 7.88 36.22
N GLN A 105 -5.98 7.97 37.33
CA GLN A 105 -5.78 8.91 38.44
C GLN A 105 -4.81 8.46 39.56
N ARG A 106 -4.19 9.46 40.20
CA ARG A 106 -3.72 9.58 41.62
C ARG A 106 -2.87 8.45 42.23
N PHE A 107 -1.66 8.80 42.69
CA PHE A 107 -1.33 8.98 44.12
C PHE A 107 0.00 9.78 44.30
N THR A 108 0.52 9.89 45.52
CA THR A 108 1.37 10.98 46.05
C THR A 108 2.90 10.77 46.04
N CYS A 109 3.61 11.90 46.14
CA CYS A 109 4.93 12.14 46.80
C CYS A 109 6.25 12.15 45.99
N LEU A 110 7.10 13.11 46.39
CA LEU A 110 8.59 13.20 46.34
C LEU A 110 9.36 13.38 45.01
N ASP A 111 9.76 14.66 44.80
CA ASP A 111 11.16 15.15 44.69
C ASP A 111 12.05 14.89 43.44
N LYS A 112 13.04 15.78 43.26
CA LYS A 112 14.26 15.75 42.39
C LYS A 112 14.19 16.07 40.88
N SER A 113 14.32 17.37 40.60
CA SER A 113 15.50 18.00 39.95
C SER A 113 16.14 17.43 38.65
N SER A 114 15.96 18.19 37.55
CA SER A 114 17.01 18.79 36.66
C SER A 114 18.02 17.95 35.83
N PHE A 115 18.09 18.20 34.51
CA PHE A 115 19.18 18.82 33.68
C PHE A 115 18.85 18.59 32.16
N PHE A 116 18.72 19.61 31.28
CA PHE A 116 19.74 20.30 30.44
C PHE A 116 20.36 19.41 29.31
N HIS A 117 20.70 19.87 28.08
CA HIS A 117 21.04 21.22 27.58
C HIS A 117 21.15 21.35 26.02
N LYS A 118 21.08 22.60 25.49
CA LYS A 118 21.78 23.16 24.28
C LYS A 118 21.30 22.70 22.87
N VAL A 119 21.42 23.48 21.77
CA VAL A 119 22.29 24.65 21.42
C VAL A 119 21.49 25.84 20.81
N ALA A 120 22.06 27.05 20.84
CA ALA A 120 21.54 28.30 20.23
C ALA A 120 21.95 28.44 18.72
N CYS A 121 21.82 29.54 17.96
CA CYS A 121 21.47 30.95 18.18
C CYS A 121 21.16 31.62 16.81
N CYS A 122 20.26 32.62 16.74
CA CYS A 122 20.30 33.75 15.77
C CYS A 122 19.20 34.81 16.06
N PHE A 123 19.58 35.86 16.80
CA PHE A 123 19.19 37.29 16.75
C PHE A 123 17.95 37.77 15.95
N ASP A 124 17.20 38.81 16.36
CA ASP A 124 17.08 39.55 17.64
C ASP A 124 15.79 40.40 17.59
N PHE A 125 15.24 40.82 18.74
CA PHE A 125 14.09 41.73 18.82
C PHE A 125 14.46 43.05 19.53
N SER A 126 14.69 44.12 18.78
CA SER A 126 14.79 45.46 19.36
C SER A 126 13.41 46.08 19.61
N MET A 127 13.18 46.48 20.86
CA MET A 127 12.08 47.37 21.26
C MET A 127 12.70 48.64 21.85
N GLY A 128 12.35 49.80 21.27
CA GLY A 128 12.89 51.09 21.68
C GLY A 128 12.21 51.70 22.91
N LYS A 129 12.99 52.56 23.60
CA LYS A 129 12.65 53.77 24.38
C LYS A 129 11.14 54.05 24.59
N ASP A 130 10.67 54.31 25.81
CA ASP A 130 10.98 55.51 26.61
C ASP A 130 10.70 55.26 28.12
N ARG A 131 11.52 55.80 29.06
CA ARG A 131 11.23 56.99 29.94
C ARG A 131 9.89 56.92 30.70
N GLN A 132 9.76 57.14 32.01
CA GLN A 132 10.59 57.72 33.10
C GLN A 132 10.19 56.99 34.44
N GLU A 133 10.77 57.12 35.65
CA GLU A 133 11.79 58.01 36.23
C GLU A 133 12.44 57.38 37.51
N ASN A 134 13.35 58.12 38.18
CA ASN A 134 13.77 58.11 39.62
C ASN A 134 14.03 56.78 40.39
N SER A 135 15.04 56.62 41.26
CA SER A 135 16.38 57.21 41.54
C SER A 135 16.81 56.70 42.94
N ASN A 136 18.11 56.54 43.18
CA ASN A 136 18.76 56.03 44.42
C ASN A 136 18.63 54.50 44.62
N ASP A 137 19.61 53.77 45.19
CA ASP A 137 20.81 54.19 45.93
C ASP A 137 22.03 53.26 45.67
N HIS A 138 23.22 53.66 46.12
CA HIS A 138 24.50 52.97 45.95
C HIS A 138 24.71 51.75 46.89
N LYS A 139 25.43 50.70 46.43
CA LYS A 139 26.83 50.38 46.84
C LYS A 139 27.37 49.03 46.33
N HIS A 140 28.71 48.99 46.27
CA HIS A 140 29.66 47.87 46.29
C HIS A 140 29.16 46.50 46.84
N GLN A 141 29.76 45.34 46.51
CA GLN A 141 31.19 45.04 46.72
C GLN A 141 31.68 43.70 46.09
N LYS A 142 33.00 43.60 45.81
CA LYS A 142 33.93 42.43 45.72
C LYS A 142 33.34 41.01 45.48
N ALA A 143 33.68 40.28 44.41
CA ALA A 143 34.98 39.70 44.02
C ALA A 143 35.43 38.44 44.82
N THR A 144 35.68 37.33 44.11
CA THR A 144 36.65 36.26 44.47
C THR A 144 37.02 35.38 43.26
N HIS A 145 38.19 34.73 43.32
CA HIS A 145 38.84 33.97 42.24
C HIS A 145 38.42 32.49 42.16
N PHE A 146 38.58 31.85 40.99
CA PHE A 146 39.29 30.56 40.93
C PHE A 146 40.06 30.34 39.60
N LYS A 147 40.91 29.30 39.57
CA LYS A 147 42.09 29.16 38.72
C LYS A 147 41.88 28.32 37.45
N SER A 148 42.50 28.78 36.36
CA SER A 148 43.48 28.09 35.49
C SER A 148 43.34 26.60 35.15
N PHE A 149 43.34 26.28 33.84
CA PHE A 149 44.17 25.20 33.27
C PHE A 149 44.48 25.45 31.79
N VAL A 150 45.67 25.09 31.32
CA VAL A 150 46.21 25.37 29.97
C VAL A 150 47.09 24.21 29.50
N PHE A 151 46.88 23.75 28.25
CA PHE A 151 47.64 22.72 27.48
C PHE A 151 47.55 21.27 28.01
N THR A 152 47.57 20.22 27.17
CA THR A 152 48.44 19.98 25.99
C THR A 152 47.74 19.29 24.80
N LEU A 153 48.37 19.37 23.62
CA LEU A 153 47.91 18.91 22.30
C LEU A 153 48.32 17.46 21.94
N ILE A 154 47.52 16.81 21.08
CA ILE A 154 47.84 15.71 20.12
C ILE A 154 48.40 14.38 20.67
N ALA A 155 47.62 13.31 20.49
CA ALA A 155 48.11 12.01 19.99
C ALA A 155 46.99 11.23 19.25
N SER A 156 47.35 10.67 18.08
CA SER A 156 46.67 9.57 17.36
C SER A 156 45.15 9.60 17.16
N MET A 157 44.74 10.10 15.98
CA MET A 157 43.68 9.42 15.20
C MET A 157 44.13 7.99 14.86
N VAL A 158 43.19 7.03 14.99
CA VAL A 158 42.86 5.89 14.10
C VAL A 158 42.19 4.84 14.99
N PHE A 159 40.88 5.03 15.21
CA PHE A 159 39.97 3.91 15.45
C PHE A 159 39.00 3.90 14.28
N GLY A 160 39.30 3.06 13.30
CA GLY A 160 38.32 2.72 12.26
C GLY A 160 37.08 2.20 12.96
N HIS A 161 35.94 2.84 12.73
CA HIS A 161 34.67 2.32 13.19
C HIS A 161 34.39 1.09 12.33
N ALA A 162 34.82 -0.08 12.82
CA ALA A 162 34.29 -1.33 12.36
C ALA A 162 32.80 -1.32 12.69
N THR A 163 31.98 -0.98 11.70
CA THR A 163 30.56 -1.30 11.72
C THR A 163 30.48 -2.81 11.81
N PHE A 164 30.23 -3.32 13.02
CA PHE A 164 29.76 -4.69 13.16
C PHE A 164 28.49 -4.79 12.32
N ALA A 165 28.56 -5.54 11.23
CA ALA A 165 27.35 -5.96 10.54
C ALA A 165 26.57 -6.79 11.56
N GLU A 166 25.36 -6.35 11.91
CA GLU A 166 24.42 -7.24 12.58
C GLU A 166 24.19 -8.41 11.62
N THR A 167 24.71 -9.58 11.98
CA THR A 167 24.36 -10.82 11.29
C THR A 167 22.87 -11.00 11.48
N THR A 168 22.08 -10.84 10.41
CA THR A 168 20.65 -11.10 10.48
C THR A 168 20.49 -12.61 10.69
N ASP A 169 20.04 -12.99 11.89
CA ASP A 169 19.85 -14.39 12.25
C ASP A 169 18.90 -15.06 11.25
N LEU A 170 19.22 -16.30 10.88
CA LEU A 170 18.35 -17.09 10.01
C LEU A 170 16.99 -17.30 10.69
N PRO A 171 15.88 -17.21 9.93
CA PRO A 171 14.55 -17.39 10.49
C PRO A 171 14.36 -18.81 11.01
N ARG A 172 13.43 -18.97 11.95
CA ARG A 172 12.93 -20.30 12.32
C ARG A 172 12.22 -20.97 11.12
N PRO A 173 12.16 -22.31 11.07
CA PRO A 173 11.26 -23.00 10.15
C PRO A 173 9.80 -22.57 10.34
N LEU A 174 9.04 -22.61 9.25
CA LEU A 174 7.57 -22.61 9.31
C LEU A 174 7.08 -23.98 9.81
N VAL A 175 5.98 -23.97 10.54
CA VAL A 175 5.31 -25.18 11.05
C VAL A 175 3.79 -25.08 10.89
N ASP A 176 3.09 -26.22 10.95
CA ASP A 176 1.63 -26.30 10.90
C ASP A 176 0.89 -25.31 11.81
N ALA A 177 1.42 -25.08 13.01
CA ALA A 177 0.85 -24.14 13.97
C ALA A 177 0.84 -22.66 13.49
N ASP A 178 1.65 -22.30 12.49
CA ASP A 178 1.70 -20.95 11.91
C ASP A 178 0.50 -20.65 10.99
N PHE A 179 -0.23 -21.68 10.55
CA PHE A 179 -1.36 -21.57 9.63
C PHE A 179 -2.69 -21.68 10.36
N HIS A 180 -3.75 -21.14 9.77
CA HIS A 180 -5.12 -21.37 10.25
C HIS A 180 -5.49 -22.85 10.11
N ASN A 181 -6.31 -23.38 11.03
CA ASN A 181 -6.89 -24.70 10.85
C ASN A 181 -7.95 -24.61 9.75
N ILE A 182 -7.95 -25.57 8.83
CA ILE A 182 -8.80 -25.54 7.63
C ILE A 182 -9.60 -26.84 7.60
N ASP A 183 -10.92 -26.71 7.45
CA ASP A 183 -11.79 -27.85 7.22
C ASP A 183 -11.65 -28.35 5.76
N ALA A 184 -11.58 -29.68 5.60
CA ALA A 184 -11.34 -30.30 4.31
C ALA A 184 -12.56 -30.26 3.37
N MET A 185 -13.79 -30.23 3.91
CA MET A 185 -15.01 -30.09 3.12
C MET A 185 -15.16 -28.66 2.62
N GLN A 186 -14.88 -27.67 3.49
CA GLN A 186 -14.83 -26.26 3.10
C GLN A 186 -13.76 -25.98 2.03
N ALA A 187 -12.57 -26.58 2.14
CA ALA A 187 -11.53 -26.44 1.12
C ALA A 187 -11.89 -27.15 -0.20
N SER A 188 -12.54 -28.32 -0.17
CA SER A 188 -13.03 -29.03 -1.37
C SER A 188 -14.14 -28.25 -2.09
N LEU A 189 -15.08 -27.68 -1.34
CA LEU A 189 -16.08 -26.75 -1.85
C LEU A 189 -15.42 -25.47 -2.41
N GLY A 190 -14.44 -24.93 -1.68
CA GLY A 190 -13.63 -23.79 -2.10
C GLY A 190 -12.89 -24.01 -3.41
N GLN A 191 -12.33 -25.20 -3.63
CA GLN A 191 -11.72 -25.58 -4.91
C GLN A 191 -12.73 -25.43 -6.05
N LYS A 192 -13.91 -26.07 -5.92
CA LYS A 192 -14.97 -25.98 -6.94
C LYS A 192 -15.31 -24.51 -7.23
N LEU A 193 -15.56 -23.70 -6.20
CA LEU A 193 -15.88 -22.27 -6.33
C LEU A 193 -14.75 -21.46 -6.98
N PHE A 194 -13.49 -21.72 -6.64
CA PHE A 194 -12.33 -20.99 -7.15
C PHE A 194 -12.15 -21.14 -8.67
N TYR A 195 -12.52 -22.29 -9.22
CA TYR A 195 -12.50 -22.54 -10.67
C TYR A 195 -13.82 -22.22 -11.38
N ASP A 196 -14.92 -22.09 -10.65
CA ASP A 196 -16.23 -21.85 -11.25
C ASP A 196 -16.42 -20.38 -11.64
N LYS A 197 -16.71 -20.19 -12.93
CA LYS A 197 -16.93 -18.87 -13.53
C LYS A 197 -18.25 -18.23 -13.07
N ILE A 198 -19.13 -18.98 -12.38
CA ILE A 198 -20.39 -18.52 -11.78
C ILE A 198 -20.24 -17.25 -10.90
N LEU A 199 -19.06 -17.09 -10.29
CA LEU A 199 -18.71 -15.96 -9.40
C LEU A 199 -18.39 -14.65 -10.15
N SER A 200 -18.26 -14.69 -11.48
CA SER A 200 -18.07 -13.49 -12.31
C SER A 200 -19.37 -12.97 -12.92
N GLY A 201 -19.42 -11.67 -13.22
CA GLY A 201 -20.62 -11.03 -13.73
C GLY A 201 -21.08 -11.59 -15.07
N ASN A 202 -20.15 -11.70 -16.03
CA ASN A 202 -20.35 -12.26 -17.38
C ASN A 202 -20.07 -13.77 -17.48
N GLN A 203 -19.85 -14.47 -16.35
CA GLN A 203 -19.64 -15.93 -16.28
C GLN A 203 -18.52 -16.48 -17.18
N ASN A 204 -17.47 -15.67 -17.43
CA ASN A 204 -16.38 -16.00 -18.35
C ASN A 204 -14.99 -16.09 -17.70
N ILE A 205 -14.88 -15.77 -16.40
CA ILE A 205 -13.63 -15.77 -15.64
C ILE A 205 -13.84 -16.30 -14.22
N SER A 206 -12.86 -17.01 -13.67
CA SER A 206 -12.85 -17.46 -12.27
C SER A 206 -11.54 -17.06 -11.59
N CYS A 207 -11.43 -17.29 -10.28
CA CYS A 207 -10.19 -17.01 -9.54
C CYS A 207 -9.02 -17.80 -10.14
N GLY A 208 -9.27 -19.07 -10.50
CA GLY A 208 -8.31 -19.94 -11.16
C GLY A 208 -7.84 -19.48 -12.53
N THR A 209 -8.59 -18.63 -13.24
CA THR A 209 -8.14 -18.06 -14.53
C THR A 209 -6.92 -17.12 -14.36
N CYS A 210 -6.85 -16.37 -13.24
CA CYS A 210 -5.77 -15.43 -12.93
C CYS A 210 -4.79 -15.93 -11.85
N HIS A 211 -5.14 -16.98 -11.12
CA HIS A 211 -4.30 -17.59 -10.09
C HIS A 211 -4.17 -19.09 -10.39
N HIS A 212 -3.49 -19.41 -11.49
CA HIS A 212 -3.49 -20.76 -12.06
C HIS A 212 -2.27 -21.58 -11.62
N HIS A 213 -2.45 -22.87 -11.35
CA HIS A 213 -1.38 -23.78 -10.89
C HIS A 213 -0.17 -23.83 -11.82
N ARG A 214 -0.42 -23.74 -13.13
CA ARG A 214 0.63 -23.69 -14.17
C ARG A 214 1.62 -22.51 -14.03
N PHE A 215 1.26 -21.47 -13.26
CA PHE A 215 2.08 -20.29 -13.00
C PHE A 215 2.27 -20.06 -11.49
N GLY A 216 2.26 -21.13 -10.70
CA GLY A 216 2.49 -21.05 -9.25
C GLY A 216 1.45 -20.19 -8.51
N GLY A 217 0.22 -20.10 -9.00
CA GLY A 217 -0.82 -19.25 -8.42
C GLY A 217 -0.75 -17.77 -8.83
N SER A 218 0.09 -17.38 -9.79
CA SER A 218 -0.02 -16.10 -10.51
C SER A 218 -0.77 -16.28 -11.85
N ASP A 219 -0.83 -15.22 -12.66
CA ASP A 219 -1.40 -15.23 -14.02
C ASP A 219 -0.35 -15.47 -15.12
N GLY A 220 0.95 -15.46 -14.78
CA GLY A 220 2.04 -15.54 -15.76
C GLY A 220 2.12 -14.35 -16.73
N LEU A 221 1.55 -13.19 -16.37
CA LEU A 221 1.51 -11.98 -17.20
C LEU A 221 2.07 -10.76 -16.44
N SER A 222 2.57 -9.76 -17.16
CA SER A 222 2.95 -8.50 -16.50
C SER A 222 1.72 -7.77 -15.95
N LEU A 223 0.67 -7.67 -16.76
CA LEU A 223 -0.63 -7.12 -16.35
C LEU A 223 -1.73 -8.05 -16.83
N GLY A 224 -2.56 -8.47 -15.89
CA GLY A 224 -3.61 -9.45 -16.13
C GLY A 224 -4.68 -9.01 -17.13
N ILE A 225 -5.32 -10.00 -17.72
CA ILE A 225 -6.51 -9.88 -18.56
C ILE A 225 -7.70 -10.38 -17.74
N GLY A 226 -8.54 -9.47 -17.26
CA GLY A 226 -9.74 -9.83 -16.50
C GLY A 226 -10.88 -10.35 -17.37
N GLU A 227 -12.10 -10.08 -16.89
CA GLU A 227 -13.36 -10.27 -17.61
C GLU A 227 -13.26 -9.89 -19.11
N GLY A 228 -13.78 -10.75 -19.98
CA GLY A 228 -13.72 -10.63 -21.45
C GLY A 228 -12.55 -11.36 -22.10
N GLY A 229 -11.52 -11.73 -21.33
CA GLY A 229 -10.39 -12.52 -21.83
C GLY A 229 -10.66 -14.03 -21.96
N VAL A 230 -9.89 -14.70 -22.83
CA VAL A 230 -10.03 -16.13 -23.14
C VAL A 230 -8.69 -16.87 -22.99
N GLY A 231 -8.70 -18.05 -22.34
CA GLY A 231 -7.50 -18.85 -22.07
C GLY A 231 -6.75 -18.41 -20.80
N VAL A 232 -5.56 -18.97 -20.55
CA VAL A 232 -4.74 -18.69 -19.36
C VAL A 232 -3.29 -18.38 -19.72
N GLY A 233 -2.57 -17.73 -18.80
CA GLY A 233 -1.13 -17.50 -18.94
C GLY A 233 -0.72 -16.54 -20.07
N PRO A 234 0.53 -16.63 -20.54
CA PRO A 234 1.02 -15.96 -21.75
C PRO A 234 0.19 -16.19 -23.02
N THR A 235 -0.63 -17.25 -23.04
CA THR A 235 -1.55 -17.57 -24.15
C THR A 235 -2.93 -16.93 -24.01
N ARG A 236 -3.22 -16.21 -22.93
CA ARG A 236 -4.51 -15.55 -22.69
C ARG A 236 -4.72 -14.39 -23.66
N LEU A 237 -5.84 -14.42 -24.38
CA LEU A 237 -6.22 -13.42 -25.37
C LEU A 237 -7.13 -12.35 -24.75
N PRO A 238 -7.04 -11.08 -25.16
CA PRO A 238 -7.82 -9.95 -24.61
C PRO A 238 -9.30 -9.92 -25.07
N GLY A 239 -9.81 -11.02 -25.63
CA GLY A 239 -11.15 -11.10 -26.22
C GLY A 239 -11.29 -10.35 -27.56
N PHE A 240 -12.49 -10.42 -28.14
CA PHE A 240 -12.81 -9.89 -29.46
C PHE A 240 -14.17 -9.19 -29.47
N GLY A 241 -14.38 -8.30 -30.45
CA GLY A 241 -15.64 -7.57 -30.63
C GLY A 241 -16.05 -6.78 -29.39
N ASP A 242 -17.35 -6.80 -29.08
CA ASP A 242 -17.91 -6.11 -27.91
C ASP A 242 -17.51 -6.76 -26.58
N ASN A 243 -17.08 -8.02 -26.57
CA ASN A 243 -16.65 -8.75 -25.36
C ASN A 243 -15.15 -8.57 -25.05
N ARG A 244 -14.40 -7.82 -25.87
CA ARG A 244 -12.97 -7.56 -25.61
C ARG A 244 -12.76 -6.73 -24.34
N ILE A 245 -11.65 -6.95 -23.64
CA ILE A 245 -11.32 -6.20 -22.42
C ILE A 245 -11.29 -4.69 -22.69
N LYS A 246 -11.86 -3.88 -21.78
CA LYS A 246 -11.83 -2.41 -21.91
C LYS A 246 -10.56 -1.78 -21.35
N LYS A 247 -9.85 -2.51 -20.47
CA LYS A 247 -8.68 -2.06 -19.72
C LYS A 247 -7.90 -3.30 -19.24
N ARG A 248 -6.59 -3.18 -19.03
CA ARG A 248 -5.80 -4.21 -18.32
C ARG A 248 -6.11 -4.18 -16.82
N VAL A 249 -5.91 -5.31 -16.14
CA VAL A 249 -5.85 -5.33 -14.68
C VAL A 249 -4.71 -4.40 -14.24
N PRO A 250 -4.89 -3.52 -13.23
CA PRO A 250 -3.90 -2.48 -12.89
C PRO A 250 -2.52 -2.96 -12.45
N ARG A 251 -2.36 -4.23 -12.09
CA ARG A 251 -1.18 -4.84 -11.47
C ARG A 251 -1.04 -6.30 -11.91
N ASN A 252 0.13 -6.88 -11.67
CA ASN A 252 0.37 -8.32 -11.80
C ASN A 252 -0.45 -9.08 -10.74
N ALA A 253 -0.96 -10.28 -11.10
CA ALA A 253 -1.64 -11.15 -10.15
C ALA A 253 -0.62 -11.81 -9.20
N SER A 254 -0.60 -11.35 -7.94
CA SER A 254 0.27 -11.91 -6.90
C SER A 254 0.03 -13.41 -6.70
N ALA A 255 1.09 -14.19 -6.58
CA ALA A 255 0.98 -15.60 -6.24
C ALA A 255 0.41 -15.82 -4.82
N LEU A 256 -0.23 -16.98 -4.64
CA LEU A 256 -0.99 -17.32 -3.43
C LEU A 256 -0.17 -18.08 -2.37
N TRP A 257 1.16 -18.22 -2.53
CA TRP A 257 1.99 -18.98 -1.59
C TRP A 257 1.94 -18.41 -0.17
N ASN A 258 1.57 -19.28 0.78
CA ASN A 258 1.52 -19.03 2.22
C ASN A 258 0.73 -17.81 2.69
N ILE A 259 -0.17 -17.25 1.87
CA ILE A 259 -1.00 -16.11 2.30
C ILE A 259 -2.02 -16.48 3.39
N GLY A 260 -2.22 -17.78 3.67
CA GLY A 260 -3.01 -18.31 4.79
C GLY A 260 -2.25 -18.47 6.13
N ALA A 261 -1.01 -17.98 6.24
CA ALA A 261 -0.29 -17.94 7.51
C ALA A 261 -0.85 -16.84 8.44
N LYS A 262 -0.94 -17.12 9.75
CA LYS A 262 -1.51 -16.23 10.78
C LYS A 262 -0.81 -14.88 10.92
N GLU A 263 0.45 -14.78 10.50
CA GLU A 263 1.20 -13.51 10.52
C GLU A 263 0.83 -12.57 9.35
N VAL A 264 0.14 -13.08 8.33
CA VAL A 264 -0.34 -12.28 7.19
C VAL A 264 -1.54 -11.44 7.63
N ARG A 265 -1.27 -10.19 8.04
CA ARG A 265 -2.30 -9.23 8.47
C ARG A 265 -2.63 -8.14 7.45
N VAL A 266 -1.97 -8.14 6.30
CA VAL A 266 -2.12 -7.13 5.23
C VAL A 266 -1.98 -7.79 3.85
N LEU A 267 -2.95 -7.56 2.97
CA LEU A 267 -3.03 -8.10 1.61
C LEU A 267 -3.17 -7.00 0.54
N PHE A 268 -2.97 -7.40 -0.72
CA PHE A 268 -2.71 -6.55 -1.89
C PHE A 268 -1.38 -5.78 -1.84
N GLN A 269 -0.88 -5.37 -3.02
CA GLN A 269 0.41 -4.69 -3.18
C GLN A 269 0.46 -3.29 -2.53
N ASP A 270 -0.70 -2.64 -2.34
CA ASP A 270 -0.89 -1.35 -1.63
C ASP A 270 -1.29 -1.53 -0.16
N GLY A 271 -1.61 -2.76 0.27
CA GLY A 271 -2.10 -3.03 1.61
C GLY A 271 -3.51 -2.49 1.88
N ARG A 272 -4.35 -2.38 0.84
CA ARG A 272 -5.75 -1.91 0.93
C ARG A 272 -6.70 -2.85 1.67
N LEU A 273 -6.23 -4.02 2.08
CA LEU A 273 -6.94 -4.93 2.97
C LEU A 273 -6.04 -5.26 4.15
N SER A 274 -6.49 -4.98 5.36
CA SER A 274 -5.76 -5.28 6.60
C SER A 274 -6.71 -5.59 7.75
N VAL A 275 -6.24 -6.37 8.73
CA VAL A 275 -6.99 -6.64 9.97
C VAL A 275 -7.06 -5.37 10.81
N SER A 276 -8.25 -4.78 10.94
CA SER A 276 -8.51 -3.56 11.74
C SER A 276 -9.96 -3.47 12.21
N ASP A 277 -10.19 -2.93 13.40
CA ASP A 277 -11.54 -2.80 13.98
C ASP A 277 -12.26 -1.49 13.58
N ASP A 278 -11.67 -0.69 12.68
CA ASP A 278 -12.13 0.68 12.35
C ASP A 278 -13.59 0.74 11.84
N TYR A 279 -14.06 -0.32 11.17
CA TYR A 279 -15.40 -0.46 10.60
C TYR A 279 -16.28 -1.49 11.34
N GLU A 280 -15.86 -1.94 12.53
CA GLU A 280 -16.55 -2.93 13.38
C GLU A 280 -16.78 -4.33 12.75
N ASN A 281 -16.28 -4.57 11.53
CA ASN A 281 -16.34 -5.85 10.79
C ASN A 281 -15.01 -6.64 10.77
N GLY A 282 -13.98 -6.16 11.49
CA GLY A 282 -12.67 -6.81 11.65
C GLY A 282 -11.63 -6.50 10.56
N PHE A 283 -12.00 -5.77 9.50
CA PHE A 283 -11.07 -5.41 8.43
C PHE A 283 -11.20 -3.93 7.99
N ASN A 284 -10.06 -3.30 7.72
CA ASN A 284 -10.03 -2.17 6.81
C ASN A 284 -9.92 -2.73 5.38
N SER A 285 -10.85 -2.37 4.50
CA SER A 285 -10.96 -2.89 3.13
C SER A 285 -11.54 -1.84 2.18
N PRO A 286 -11.48 -2.01 0.84
CA PRO A 286 -12.11 -1.11 -0.12
C PRO A 286 -13.65 -1.12 -0.08
N ALA A 287 -14.25 -2.00 0.73
CA ALA A 287 -15.68 -2.02 1.01
C ALA A 287 -16.05 -1.27 2.30
N GLU A 288 -15.08 -0.84 3.12
CA GLU A 288 -15.31 -0.04 4.33
C GLU A 288 -16.39 -0.67 5.24
N GLU A 289 -17.41 0.09 5.67
CA GLU A 289 -18.53 -0.41 6.48
C GLU A 289 -19.45 -1.40 5.75
N TRP A 290 -19.33 -1.52 4.43
CA TRP A 290 -20.16 -2.40 3.61
C TRP A 290 -19.64 -3.83 3.56
N LEU A 291 -18.40 -4.10 3.98
CA LEU A 291 -17.85 -5.46 4.03
C LEU A 291 -18.71 -6.36 4.97
N PRO A 292 -19.05 -7.60 4.58
CA PRO A 292 -19.92 -8.45 5.39
C PRO A 292 -19.28 -8.83 6.73
N ASN A 293 -20.09 -8.83 7.79
CA ASN A 293 -19.70 -9.39 9.08
C ASN A 293 -19.58 -10.93 9.01
N GLY A 294 -18.83 -11.54 9.93
CA GLY A 294 -18.71 -13.00 10.03
C GLY A 294 -17.61 -13.62 9.15
N LEU A 295 -16.78 -12.80 8.52
CA LEU A 295 -15.53 -13.22 7.88
C LEU A 295 -14.47 -13.49 8.97
N ASP A 296 -13.90 -14.68 8.98
CA ASP A 296 -13.01 -15.20 10.02
C ASP A 296 -11.51 -14.98 9.74
N THR A 297 -11.17 -14.77 8.47
CA THR A 297 -9.80 -14.67 7.96
C THR A 297 -9.68 -13.55 6.94
N ILE A 298 -8.47 -12.98 6.84
CA ILE A 298 -8.18 -11.98 5.81
C ILE A 298 -8.27 -12.56 4.38
N LEU A 299 -8.14 -13.88 4.22
CA LEU A 299 -8.37 -14.56 2.95
C LEU A 299 -9.85 -14.59 2.56
N ALA A 300 -10.76 -14.89 3.50
CA ALA A 300 -12.19 -14.80 3.24
C ALA A 300 -12.58 -13.37 2.83
N ALA A 301 -12.07 -12.36 3.53
CA ALA A 301 -12.28 -10.95 3.16
C ALA A 301 -11.67 -10.58 1.80
N GLN A 302 -10.52 -11.15 1.42
CA GLN A 302 -9.89 -10.89 0.13
C GLN A 302 -10.65 -11.53 -1.03
N ALA A 303 -11.13 -12.77 -0.86
CA ALA A 303 -11.68 -13.59 -1.93
C ALA A 303 -12.93 -12.99 -2.61
N ILE A 304 -13.68 -12.14 -1.90
CA ILE A 304 -14.94 -11.55 -2.38
C ILE A 304 -14.79 -10.16 -3.02
N LEU A 305 -13.61 -9.54 -2.94
CA LEU A 305 -13.34 -8.22 -3.53
C LEU A 305 -13.14 -8.25 -5.06
N PRO A 306 -12.47 -9.25 -5.67
CA PRO A 306 -12.37 -9.34 -7.14
C PRO A 306 -13.74 -9.45 -7.84
N MET A 307 -14.72 -10.09 -7.17
CA MET A 307 -16.10 -10.23 -7.66
C MET A 307 -16.79 -8.87 -7.90
N THR A 308 -16.36 -7.82 -7.20
CA THR A 308 -16.90 -6.45 -7.33
C THR A 308 -16.05 -5.55 -8.21
N ALA A 309 -14.85 -5.99 -8.62
CA ALA A 309 -13.92 -5.17 -9.39
C ALA A 309 -14.22 -5.26 -10.90
N GLN A 310 -14.57 -4.09 -11.49
CA GLN A 310 -15.01 -3.93 -12.88
C GLN A 310 -14.15 -4.67 -13.91
N PHE A 311 -12.82 -4.54 -13.80
CA PHE A 311 -11.85 -5.09 -14.76
C PHE A 311 -11.20 -6.38 -14.28
N GLU A 312 -11.70 -6.99 -13.20
CA GLU A 312 -11.26 -8.30 -12.72
C GLU A 312 -12.37 -9.32 -13.01
N MET A 313 -13.45 -9.37 -12.22
CA MET A 313 -14.55 -10.34 -12.40
C MET A 313 -15.94 -9.74 -12.59
N ALA A 314 -16.19 -8.46 -12.27
CA ALA A 314 -17.55 -7.91 -12.32
C ALA A 314 -18.06 -7.63 -13.75
N GLY A 315 -17.17 -7.20 -14.66
CA GLY A 315 -17.53 -6.69 -15.98
C GLY A 315 -17.92 -5.20 -15.96
N ASN A 316 -18.27 -4.64 -17.11
CA ASN A 316 -18.53 -3.21 -17.28
C ASN A 316 -20.01 -2.85 -17.09
N PRO A 317 -20.32 -1.60 -16.66
CA PRO A 317 -21.69 -1.16 -16.49
C PRO A 317 -22.55 -1.42 -17.75
N LYS A 318 -23.73 -2.00 -17.54
CA LYS A 318 -24.71 -2.46 -18.56
C LYS A 318 -24.41 -3.81 -19.25
N GLU A 319 -23.31 -4.48 -18.98
CA GLU A 319 -23.08 -5.84 -19.50
C GLU A 319 -23.90 -6.88 -18.73
N ASN A 320 -23.96 -6.77 -17.40
CA ASN A 320 -24.68 -7.71 -16.53
C ASN A 320 -25.14 -7.06 -15.21
N GLU A 321 -25.94 -7.79 -14.43
CA GLU A 321 -26.50 -7.36 -13.12
C GLU A 321 -25.44 -7.12 -12.03
N VAL A 322 -24.33 -7.88 -12.02
CA VAL A 322 -23.23 -7.72 -11.05
C VAL A 322 -22.44 -6.44 -11.35
N ALA A 323 -22.15 -6.15 -12.62
CA ALA A 323 -21.53 -4.89 -13.03
C ALA A 323 -22.42 -3.67 -12.75
N GLY A 324 -23.75 -3.84 -12.88
CA GLY A 324 -24.72 -2.83 -12.44
C GLY A 324 -24.66 -2.58 -10.93
N ALA A 325 -24.77 -3.65 -10.14
CA ALA A 325 -24.69 -3.59 -8.69
C ALA A 325 -23.37 -2.99 -8.19
N ALA A 326 -22.23 -3.42 -8.75
CA ALA A 326 -20.89 -2.91 -8.43
C ALA A 326 -20.72 -1.41 -8.75
N HIS A 327 -21.46 -0.90 -9.74
CA HIS A 327 -21.47 0.53 -10.06
C HIS A 327 -22.26 1.37 -9.03
N ASP A 328 -23.34 0.81 -8.49
CA ASP A 328 -24.22 1.48 -7.54
C ASP A 328 -23.68 1.41 -6.10
N ARG A 329 -23.38 0.21 -5.58
CA ARG A 329 -22.77 0.00 -4.25
C ARG A 329 -22.13 -1.39 -4.15
N ILE A 330 -20.93 -1.46 -3.58
CA ILE A 330 -20.06 -2.67 -3.59
C ILE A 330 -20.74 -3.93 -3.03
N ASP A 331 -21.52 -3.80 -1.96
CA ASP A 331 -22.23 -4.90 -1.30
C ASP A 331 -23.45 -5.41 -2.06
N ALA A 332 -24.00 -4.64 -3.01
CA ALA A 332 -25.14 -5.09 -3.81
C ALA A 332 -24.78 -6.28 -4.73
N VAL A 333 -23.49 -6.51 -4.99
CA VAL A 333 -22.97 -7.64 -5.77
C VAL A 333 -23.17 -8.97 -5.05
N TRP A 334 -22.88 -9.01 -3.75
CA TRP A 334 -22.71 -10.28 -3.05
C TRP A 334 -24.00 -11.10 -2.86
N PRO A 335 -25.18 -10.51 -2.60
CA PRO A 335 -26.45 -11.24 -2.62
C PRO A 335 -26.79 -11.85 -3.98
N ILE A 336 -26.36 -11.22 -5.08
CA ILE A 336 -26.54 -11.75 -6.44
C ILE A 336 -25.70 -13.01 -6.62
N ILE A 337 -24.40 -12.94 -6.30
CA ILE A 337 -23.47 -14.08 -6.39
C ILE A 337 -23.90 -15.22 -5.46
N ALA A 338 -24.22 -14.94 -4.20
CA ALA A 338 -24.67 -15.95 -3.25
C ALA A 338 -25.95 -16.66 -3.72
N LYS A 339 -26.92 -15.89 -4.25
CA LYS A 339 -28.14 -16.46 -4.84
C LYS A 339 -27.84 -17.35 -6.05
N ARG A 340 -26.94 -16.93 -6.97
CA ARG A 340 -26.56 -17.72 -8.16
C ARG A 340 -25.95 -19.08 -7.77
N VAL A 341 -25.06 -19.09 -6.78
CA VAL A 341 -24.39 -20.30 -6.30
C VAL A 341 -25.39 -21.24 -5.62
N ARG A 342 -26.17 -20.74 -4.65
CA ARG A 342 -26.99 -21.59 -3.76
C ARG A 342 -28.22 -22.22 -4.42
N ILE A 343 -28.66 -21.72 -5.59
CA ILE A 343 -29.74 -22.36 -6.36
C ILE A 343 -29.28 -23.54 -7.23
N ILE A 344 -27.96 -23.78 -7.33
CA ILE A 344 -27.40 -24.97 -7.98
C ILE A 344 -27.48 -26.12 -6.96
N PRO A 345 -28.23 -27.22 -7.22
CA PRO A 345 -28.48 -28.24 -6.20
C PRO A 345 -27.23 -28.90 -5.62
N GLU A 346 -26.20 -29.17 -6.43
CA GLU A 346 -24.94 -29.72 -5.94
C GLU A 346 -24.22 -28.73 -5.01
N TYR A 347 -24.15 -27.44 -5.34
CA TYR A 347 -23.59 -26.46 -4.41
C TYR A 347 -24.41 -26.35 -3.14
N GLY A 348 -25.73 -26.31 -3.23
CA GLY A 348 -26.62 -26.26 -2.07
C GLY A 348 -26.34 -27.40 -1.07
N GLN A 349 -26.16 -28.63 -1.56
CA GLN A 349 -25.78 -29.76 -0.72
C GLN A 349 -24.36 -29.63 -0.17
N LEU A 350 -23.37 -29.26 -1.00
CA LEU A 350 -21.99 -29.11 -0.55
C LEU A 350 -21.83 -28.03 0.55
N PHE A 351 -22.66 -26.99 0.55
CA PHE A 351 -22.68 -26.01 1.64
C PHE A 351 -23.27 -26.57 2.93
N VAL A 352 -24.39 -27.31 2.85
CA VAL A 352 -25.00 -28.00 4.00
C VAL A 352 -24.03 -29.03 4.61
N ASP A 353 -23.25 -29.73 3.77
CA ASP A 353 -22.27 -30.72 4.22
C ASP A 353 -21.03 -30.07 4.87
N ALA A 354 -20.67 -28.82 4.52
CA ALA A 354 -19.41 -28.17 4.90
C ALA A 354 -19.52 -27.11 6.00
N PHE A 355 -20.74 -26.71 6.40
CA PHE A 355 -20.97 -25.65 7.38
C PHE A 355 -22.05 -26.05 8.39
N ASP A 356 -21.66 -26.20 9.66
CA ASP A 356 -22.55 -26.57 10.77
C ASP A 356 -23.71 -25.57 10.99
N ASP A 357 -23.58 -24.33 10.49
CA ASP A 357 -24.59 -23.27 10.55
C ASP A 357 -25.52 -23.21 9.31
N VAL A 358 -25.41 -24.17 8.37
CA VAL A 358 -26.25 -24.28 7.17
C VAL A 358 -27.05 -25.59 7.16
N GLU A 359 -28.31 -25.52 7.63
CA GLU A 359 -29.29 -26.60 7.51
C GLU A 359 -29.90 -26.70 6.11
N THR A 360 -30.04 -25.57 5.40
CA THR A 360 -30.68 -25.50 4.08
C THR A 360 -29.99 -24.53 3.12
N ALA A 361 -30.02 -24.83 1.82
CA ALA A 361 -29.32 -24.05 0.79
C ALA A 361 -29.74 -22.58 0.70
N ASP A 362 -30.94 -22.20 1.14
CA ASP A 362 -31.39 -20.79 1.18
C ASP A 362 -30.78 -19.96 2.31
N GLN A 363 -30.13 -20.59 3.29
CA GLN A 363 -29.34 -19.94 4.34
C GLN A 363 -27.94 -19.54 3.84
N VAL A 364 -27.44 -20.14 2.75
CA VAL A 364 -26.13 -19.83 2.17
C VAL A 364 -26.06 -18.37 1.71
N ASP A 365 -25.07 -17.66 2.22
CA ASP A 365 -24.75 -16.28 1.87
C ASP A 365 -23.31 -16.14 1.34
N ILE A 366 -22.85 -14.90 1.15
CA ILE A 366 -21.49 -14.64 0.66
C ILE A 366 -20.40 -15.01 1.67
N THR A 367 -20.67 -15.00 2.97
CA THR A 367 -19.66 -15.29 4.00
C THR A 367 -19.26 -16.76 3.96
N HIS A 368 -20.20 -17.65 3.66
CA HIS A 368 -19.94 -19.08 3.44
C HIS A 368 -19.07 -19.30 2.20
N ILE A 369 -19.39 -18.63 1.08
CA ILE A 369 -18.57 -18.65 -0.15
C ILE A 369 -17.15 -18.13 0.14
N ALA A 370 -17.04 -17.04 0.90
CA ALA A 370 -15.78 -16.42 1.29
C ALA A 370 -14.91 -17.35 2.15
N LYS A 371 -15.50 -17.97 3.18
CA LYS A 371 -14.83 -18.95 4.05
C LYS A 371 -14.34 -20.16 3.26
N ALA A 372 -15.17 -20.73 2.37
CA ALA A 372 -14.78 -21.85 1.52
C ALA A 372 -13.61 -21.48 0.59
N LEU A 373 -13.66 -20.34 -0.10
CA LEU A 373 -12.56 -19.84 -0.92
C LEU A 373 -11.29 -19.60 -0.09
N GLY A 374 -11.40 -19.01 1.09
CA GLY A 374 -10.28 -18.78 2.02
C GLY A 374 -9.65 -20.09 2.52
N ALA A 375 -10.46 -21.09 2.84
CA ALA A 375 -10.04 -22.44 3.20
C ALA A 375 -9.25 -23.11 2.07
N PHE A 376 -9.77 -23.09 0.84
CA PHE A 376 -9.05 -23.62 -0.32
C PHE A 376 -7.72 -22.91 -0.54
N ILE A 377 -7.71 -21.58 -0.63
CA ILE A 377 -6.51 -20.78 -0.88
C ILE A 377 -5.45 -20.99 0.22
N GLY A 378 -5.88 -21.05 1.48
CA GLY A 378 -5.00 -21.23 2.64
C GLY A 378 -4.38 -22.63 2.75
N GLN A 379 -5.03 -23.65 2.19
CA GLN A 379 -4.53 -25.03 2.16
C GLN A 379 -3.69 -25.31 0.91
N GLU A 380 -4.20 -24.94 -0.26
CA GLU A 380 -3.68 -25.38 -1.55
C GLU A 380 -2.29 -24.82 -1.85
N TRP A 381 -2.03 -23.55 -1.50
CA TRP A 381 -0.73 -22.89 -1.70
C TRP A 381 0.10 -22.80 -0.41
N ARG A 382 -0.06 -23.75 0.51
CA ARG A 382 0.78 -23.85 1.70
C ARG A 382 2.07 -24.62 1.39
N SER A 383 3.23 -24.05 1.71
CA SER A 383 4.54 -24.67 1.45
C SER A 383 5.61 -24.23 2.46
N HIS A 384 6.25 -25.23 3.09
CA HIS A 384 7.27 -25.11 4.14
C HIS A 384 8.26 -26.29 4.08
N ASP A 385 8.46 -26.80 2.87
CA ASP A 385 9.14 -28.05 2.52
C ASP A 385 10.26 -27.84 1.49
N SER A 386 10.85 -26.64 1.46
CA SER A 386 11.92 -26.29 0.53
C SER A 386 13.30 -26.77 1.01
N PRO A 387 14.32 -26.86 0.13
CA PRO A 387 15.71 -27.06 0.52
C PRO A 387 16.20 -26.06 1.58
N PHE A 388 15.72 -24.81 1.55
CA PHE A 388 15.99 -23.84 2.60
C PHE A 388 15.35 -24.21 3.95
N ASP A 389 14.10 -24.69 3.96
CA ASP A 389 13.42 -25.16 5.18
C ASP A 389 14.15 -26.32 5.84
N ALA A 390 14.60 -27.30 5.05
CA ALA A 390 15.43 -28.40 5.54
C ALA A 390 16.75 -27.88 6.16
N PHE A 391 17.39 -26.89 5.54
CA PHE A 391 18.64 -26.31 6.02
C PHE A 391 18.51 -25.53 7.34
N ILE A 392 17.46 -24.72 7.50
CA ILE A 392 17.17 -24.03 8.77
C ILE A 392 16.64 -24.98 9.84
N SER A 393 16.01 -26.10 9.46
CA SER A 393 15.62 -27.19 10.36
C SER A 393 16.78 -28.09 10.82
N GLY A 394 17.96 -27.97 10.20
CA GLY A 394 19.20 -28.61 10.67
C GLY A 394 20.00 -29.36 9.61
N ASP A 395 19.41 -29.70 8.45
CA ASP A 395 20.11 -30.40 7.38
C ASP A 395 21.08 -29.47 6.64
N LYS A 396 22.33 -29.43 7.11
CA LYS A 396 23.39 -28.63 6.49
C LYS A 396 23.82 -29.14 5.11
N THR A 397 23.26 -30.23 4.61
CA THR A 397 23.51 -30.74 3.24
C THR A 397 22.43 -30.35 2.23
N ALA A 398 21.24 -29.92 2.68
CA ALA A 398 20.11 -29.56 1.82
C ALA A 398 20.40 -28.43 0.81
N LEU A 399 21.29 -27.48 1.17
CA LEU A 399 21.77 -26.45 0.25
C LEU A 399 23.11 -26.84 -0.39
N ASN A 400 23.19 -26.70 -1.71
CA ASN A 400 24.42 -26.86 -2.47
C ASN A 400 25.39 -25.67 -2.25
N ALA A 401 26.61 -25.77 -2.79
CA ALA A 401 27.66 -24.76 -2.56
C ALA A 401 27.35 -23.37 -3.13
N SER A 402 26.57 -23.26 -4.20
CA SER A 402 26.14 -21.98 -4.78
C SER A 402 25.01 -21.36 -3.95
N GLN A 403 24.00 -22.16 -3.60
CA GLN A 403 22.91 -21.77 -2.70
C GLN A 403 23.39 -21.26 -1.34
N LYS A 404 24.45 -21.86 -0.79
CA LYS A 404 25.09 -21.39 0.46
C LYS A 404 25.73 -20.01 0.30
N ARG A 405 26.48 -19.76 -0.79
CA ARG A 405 27.04 -18.43 -1.06
C ARG A 405 25.94 -17.39 -1.31
N GLY A 406 24.86 -17.78 -1.98
CA GLY A 406 23.67 -16.95 -2.15
C GLY A 406 22.98 -16.59 -0.83
N LEU A 407 22.87 -17.56 0.09
CA LEU A 407 22.38 -17.33 1.45
C LEU A 407 23.27 -16.33 2.20
N ASP A 408 24.60 -16.52 2.16
CA ASP A 408 25.57 -15.63 2.81
C ASP A 408 25.53 -14.20 2.23
N LEU A 409 25.26 -14.06 0.92
CA LEU A 409 25.01 -12.77 0.28
C LEU A 409 23.69 -12.15 0.75
N PHE A 410 22.60 -12.92 0.76
CA PHE A 410 21.23 -12.47 1.08
C PHE A 410 21.09 -11.93 2.51
N TYR A 411 21.70 -12.62 3.48
CA TYR A 411 21.76 -12.21 4.90
C TYR A 411 22.99 -11.36 5.24
N GLY A 412 23.83 -11.05 4.24
CA GLY A 412 25.09 -10.32 4.39
C GLY A 412 25.20 -9.18 3.37
N LYS A 413 26.20 -9.28 2.47
CA LYS A 413 26.61 -8.18 1.56
C LYS A 413 25.45 -7.58 0.74
N ALA A 414 24.51 -8.40 0.27
CA ALA A 414 23.38 -7.95 -0.55
C ALA A 414 22.22 -7.37 0.28
N ASN A 415 22.24 -7.56 1.61
CA ASN A 415 21.29 -7.00 2.56
C ASN A 415 19.78 -7.24 2.25
N CYS A 416 19.47 -8.26 1.46
CA CYS A 416 18.10 -8.59 1.04
C CYS A 416 17.20 -8.89 2.26
N ALA A 417 17.79 -9.54 3.28
CA ALA A 417 17.12 -9.86 4.54
C ALA A 417 16.65 -8.64 5.35
N SER A 418 17.10 -7.41 5.05
CA SER A 418 16.62 -6.20 5.75
C SER A 418 15.12 -5.93 5.55
N CYS A 419 14.58 -6.37 4.40
CA CYS A 419 13.14 -6.30 4.08
C CYS A 419 12.54 -7.72 3.95
N HIS A 420 13.26 -8.66 3.32
CA HIS A 420 12.83 -10.05 3.18
C HIS A 420 13.24 -10.92 4.39
N SER A 421 12.77 -10.52 5.57
CA SER A 421 13.04 -11.18 6.86
C SER A 421 11.92 -12.12 7.32
N GLY A 422 12.15 -12.84 8.42
CA GLY A 422 11.14 -13.69 9.05
C GLY A 422 10.87 -14.99 8.30
N SER A 423 9.94 -15.80 8.82
CA SER A 423 9.67 -17.15 8.34
C SER A 423 9.13 -17.18 6.90
N LEU A 424 8.38 -16.14 6.49
CA LEU A 424 7.86 -15.95 5.13
C LEU A 424 8.80 -15.18 4.17
N LEU A 425 9.98 -14.74 4.63
CA LEU A 425 10.90 -13.90 3.85
C LEU A 425 10.25 -12.60 3.34
N SER A 426 9.51 -11.94 4.24
CA SER A 426 8.78 -10.69 4.05
C SER A 426 8.53 -10.07 5.42
N ASP A 427 8.93 -8.83 5.63
CA ASP A 427 8.58 -8.04 6.81
C ASP A 427 7.15 -7.44 6.76
N HIS A 428 6.43 -7.68 5.66
CA HIS A 428 5.09 -7.15 5.35
C HIS A 428 4.97 -5.62 5.35
N LYS A 429 6.08 -4.87 5.34
CA LYS A 429 6.10 -3.41 5.21
C LYS A 429 6.04 -2.99 3.75
N PHE A 430 6.16 -1.68 3.51
CA PHE A 430 6.01 -1.04 2.20
C PHE A 430 7.29 -0.30 1.84
N TYR A 431 7.79 -0.50 0.62
CA TYR A 431 9.04 0.10 0.13
C TYR A 431 8.91 0.54 -1.33
N ALA A 432 9.58 1.64 -1.67
CA ALA A 432 9.67 2.18 -3.02
C ALA A 432 11.00 1.73 -3.67
N LEU A 433 10.88 1.08 -4.83
CA LEU A 433 12.02 0.57 -5.62
C LEU A 433 12.19 1.30 -6.96
N ALA A 434 11.35 2.29 -7.27
CA ALA A 434 11.31 2.94 -8.59
C ALA A 434 11.20 1.95 -9.78
N LEU A 435 10.36 0.91 -9.62
CA LEU A 435 10.02 -0.04 -10.69
C LEU A 435 9.49 0.68 -11.94
N PRO A 436 9.84 0.23 -13.17
CA PRO A 436 9.33 0.79 -14.42
C PRO A 436 7.80 0.89 -14.44
N PRO A 437 7.21 2.11 -14.55
CA PRO A 437 5.77 2.27 -14.54
C PRO A 437 5.18 2.02 -15.92
N PHE A 438 4.15 1.18 -15.98
CA PHE A 438 3.33 0.96 -17.16
C PHE A 438 1.97 0.38 -16.77
N GLY A 439 1.10 0.25 -17.77
CA GLY A 439 -0.31 -0.01 -17.58
C GLY A 439 -1.07 1.19 -17.02
N PRO A 440 -2.33 0.98 -16.62
CA PRO A 440 -3.18 2.05 -16.13
C PRO A 440 -2.94 2.41 -14.66
N GLY A 441 -2.26 1.54 -13.88
CA GLY A 441 -2.10 1.66 -12.43
C GLY A 441 -3.40 1.76 -11.62
N ARG A 442 -3.29 1.69 -10.29
CA ARG A 442 -4.39 2.04 -9.38
C ARG A 442 -4.50 3.56 -9.23
N THR A 443 -4.86 4.22 -10.33
CA THR A 443 -5.13 5.68 -10.36
C THR A 443 -6.31 6.01 -9.44
N ARG A 444 -6.14 6.98 -8.53
CA ARG A 444 -7.22 7.44 -7.63
C ARG A 444 -8.38 8.05 -8.42
N ARG A 445 -9.62 7.92 -7.93
CA ARG A 445 -10.86 8.33 -8.61
C ARG A 445 -10.87 9.77 -9.16
N PHE A 446 -10.16 10.70 -8.51
CA PHE A 446 -10.09 12.11 -8.87
C PHE A 446 -8.68 12.59 -9.26
N ASP A 447 -7.75 11.66 -9.51
CA ASP A 447 -6.43 11.99 -10.02
C ASP A 447 -6.47 12.12 -11.56
N PRO A 448 -6.12 13.27 -12.14
CA PRO A 448 -6.15 13.47 -13.58
C PRO A 448 -4.95 12.81 -14.31
N TYR A 449 -3.98 12.23 -13.58
CA TYR A 449 -2.81 11.57 -14.14
C TYR A 449 -2.94 10.04 -14.01
N VAL A 450 -2.65 9.30 -15.09
CA VAL A 450 -2.59 7.83 -15.07
C VAL A 450 -1.30 7.40 -14.36
N ARG A 451 -1.44 6.79 -13.18
CA ARG A 451 -0.32 6.32 -12.35
C ARG A 451 -0.76 5.33 -11.27
N ASP A 452 0.19 4.52 -10.80
CA ASP A 452 0.04 3.78 -9.56
C ASP A 452 0.82 4.49 -8.45
N VAL A 453 0.12 4.90 -7.40
CA VAL A 453 0.71 5.61 -6.25
C VAL A 453 1.12 4.69 -5.10
N GLY A 454 0.92 3.37 -5.25
CA GLY A 454 1.22 2.38 -4.22
C GLY A 454 0.43 2.62 -2.93
N ARG A 455 1.12 2.47 -1.79
CA ARG A 455 0.59 2.58 -0.43
C ARG A 455 -0.09 3.92 -0.15
N MET A 456 0.43 5.03 -0.68
CA MET A 456 -0.24 6.35 -0.58
C MET A 456 -1.69 6.30 -1.06
N GLY A 457 -2.01 5.40 -2.01
CA GLY A 457 -3.36 5.13 -2.47
C GLY A 457 -4.38 4.98 -1.34
N GLU A 458 -3.97 4.33 -0.24
CA GLU A 458 -4.82 3.92 0.89
C GLU A 458 -4.48 4.66 2.20
N SER A 459 -3.25 5.17 2.38
CA SER A 459 -2.84 5.87 3.62
C SER A 459 -3.03 7.39 3.59
N ASP A 460 -3.26 7.99 2.42
CA ASP A 460 -3.27 9.45 2.20
C ASP A 460 -1.97 10.20 2.58
N ASP A 461 -0.92 9.49 3.00
CA ASP A 461 0.38 10.09 3.33
C ASP A 461 1.27 10.19 2.08
N LEU A 462 1.78 11.40 1.82
CA LEU A 462 2.77 11.67 0.77
C LEU A 462 4.07 10.89 0.98
N ALA A 463 4.41 10.55 2.23
CA ALA A 463 5.57 9.72 2.51
C ALA A 463 5.46 8.34 1.87
N ASP A 464 4.26 7.77 1.79
CA ASP A 464 3.98 6.41 1.28
C ASP A 464 3.89 6.31 -0.25
N ALA A 465 4.19 7.40 -0.97
CA ALA A 465 4.09 7.43 -2.42
C ALA A 465 5.03 6.40 -3.08
N TYR A 466 4.47 5.61 -4.00
CA TYR A 466 5.15 4.57 -4.78
C TYR A 466 5.75 3.42 -3.96
N ARG A 467 5.37 3.30 -2.68
CA ARG A 467 5.72 2.16 -1.84
C ARG A 467 4.78 0.99 -2.08
N PHE A 468 5.31 -0.22 -2.23
CA PHE A 468 4.54 -1.45 -2.39
C PHE A 468 4.94 -2.47 -1.32
N LYS A 469 4.02 -3.37 -0.97
CA LYS A 469 4.24 -4.35 0.09
C LYS A 469 5.40 -5.28 -0.28
N THR A 470 6.32 -5.55 0.64
CA THR A 470 7.33 -6.60 0.49
C THR A 470 6.62 -7.92 0.12
N PRO A 471 6.92 -8.55 -1.03
CA PRO A 471 6.38 -9.87 -1.37
C PRO A 471 7.10 -10.96 -0.57
N GLN A 472 6.40 -12.05 -0.30
CA GLN A 472 7.00 -13.27 0.26
C GLN A 472 7.85 -13.95 -0.82
N LEU A 473 9.01 -14.52 -0.46
CA LEU A 473 9.93 -15.13 -1.44
C LEU A 473 9.82 -16.66 -1.56
N ARG A 474 8.96 -17.30 -0.75
CA ARG A 474 8.73 -18.74 -0.86
C ARG A 474 8.08 -19.07 -2.20
N ASN A 475 8.64 -20.07 -2.89
CA ASN A 475 8.28 -20.45 -4.26
C ASN A 475 8.42 -19.34 -5.33
N VAL A 476 9.16 -18.26 -5.07
CA VAL A 476 9.26 -17.10 -5.99
C VAL A 476 9.78 -17.49 -7.39
N ALA A 477 10.56 -18.56 -7.51
CA ALA A 477 11.01 -19.08 -8.80
C ALA A 477 9.89 -19.61 -9.73
N LEU A 478 8.67 -19.79 -9.22
CA LEU A 478 7.52 -20.30 -9.98
C LEU A 478 6.54 -19.20 -10.42
N THR A 479 6.74 -17.95 -10.00
CA THR A 479 5.66 -16.94 -9.96
C THR A 479 5.89 -15.70 -10.81
N GLY A 480 6.87 -15.73 -11.73
CA GLY A 480 7.13 -14.60 -12.63
C GLY A 480 5.95 -14.29 -13.57
N PRO A 481 5.89 -13.09 -14.18
CA PRO A 481 6.81 -11.95 -14.04
C PRO A 481 6.84 -11.27 -12.65
N TYR A 482 7.87 -10.46 -12.40
CA TYR A 482 8.21 -9.91 -11.09
C TYR A 482 8.02 -8.40 -10.98
N GLY A 483 7.71 -7.94 -9.76
CA GLY A 483 7.32 -6.56 -9.45
C GLY A 483 5.80 -6.40 -9.36
N HIS A 484 5.32 -5.31 -8.76
CA HIS A 484 3.87 -5.09 -8.53
C HIS A 484 3.04 -5.03 -9.83
N ASN A 485 3.69 -4.75 -10.96
CA ASN A 485 3.17 -4.71 -12.33
C ASN A 485 3.90 -5.69 -13.25
N GLY A 486 4.64 -6.66 -12.71
CA GLY A 486 5.35 -7.68 -13.48
C GLY A 486 6.38 -7.14 -14.48
N ALA A 487 7.10 -6.07 -14.14
CA ALA A 487 8.07 -5.39 -15.00
C ALA A 487 9.23 -6.26 -15.52
N TYR A 488 9.56 -7.37 -14.85
CA TYR A 488 10.69 -8.23 -15.24
C TYR A 488 10.27 -9.70 -15.38
N ALA A 489 10.58 -10.29 -16.54
CA ALA A 489 10.29 -11.70 -16.82
C ALA A 489 11.14 -12.70 -16.00
N SER A 490 12.34 -12.32 -15.54
CA SER A 490 13.30 -13.19 -14.87
C SER A 490 13.63 -12.74 -13.44
N LEU A 491 13.96 -13.70 -12.56
CA LEU A 491 14.46 -13.40 -11.22
C LEU A 491 15.75 -12.58 -11.27
N GLU A 492 16.64 -12.92 -12.19
CA GLU A 492 17.91 -12.22 -12.37
C GLU A 492 17.73 -10.72 -12.64
N ASN A 493 16.82 -10.34 -13.55
CA ASN A 493 16.56 -8.93 -13.83
C ASN A 493 15.88 -8.23 -12.63
N MET A 494 15.03 -8.93 -11.87
CA MET A 494 14.48 -8.39 -10.63
C MET A 494 15.56 -8.21 -9.56
N VAL A 495 16.53 -9.13 -9.44
CA VAL A 495 17.70 -8.99 -8.54
C VAL A 495 18.56 -7.81 -8.99
N ARG A 496 18.92 -7.71 -10.28
CA ARG A 496 19.66 -6.56 -10.85
C ARG A 496 18.94 -5.23 -10.57
N HIS A 497 17.61 -5.19 -10.66
CA HIS A 497 16.84 -4.00 -10.29
C HIS A 497 16.91 -3.66 -8.79
N HIS A 498 16.97 -4.63 -7.87
CA HIS A 498 17.24 -4.32 -6.46
C HIS A 498 18.68 -3.81 -6.23
N LEU A 499 19.65 -4.23 -7.05
CA LEU A 499 21.05 -3.84 -6.91
C LEU A 499 21.35 -2.45 -7.48
N ASN A 500 20.74 -2.07 -8.61
CA ASN A 500 20.80 -0.70 -9.14
C ASN A 500 19.46 -0.27 -9.78
N PRO A 501 18.51 0.24 -8.97
CA PRO A 501 17.14 0.48 -9.42
C PRO A 501 17.02 1.55 -10.50
N LEU A 502 17.80 2.64 -10.37
CA LEU A 502 17.74 3.77 -11.29
C LEU A 502 18.40 3.46 -12.63
N GLN A 503 19.53 2.73 -12.64
CA GLN A 503 20.12 2.24 -13.90
C GLN A 503 19.15 1.31 -14.62
N MET A 504 18.61 0.32 -13.91
CA MET A 504 17.67 -0.64 -14.50
C MET A 504 16.38 0.03 -14.99
N LEU A 505 15.91 1.10 -14.33
CA LEU A 505 14.80 1.93 -14.81
C LEU A 505 15.12 2.70 -16.09
N ASP A 506 16.35 3.20 -16.24
CA ASP A 506 16.81 3.94 -17.42
C ASP A 506 17.07 3.01 -18.62
N GLU A 507 17.46 1.76 -18.37
CA GLU A 507 17.71 0.74 -19.40
C GLU A 507 16.44 -0.02 -19.84
N TRP A 508 15.39 -0.05 -19.01
CA TRP A 508 14.16 -0.81 -19.26
C TRP A 508 13.40 -0.37 -20.52
N GLN A 509 12.93 -1.35 -21.31
CA GLN A 509 12.16 -1.12 -22.53
C GLN A 509 10.78 -1.80 -22.48
N PRO A 510 9.74 -1.24 -23.13
CA PRO A 510 8.39 -1.81 -23.18
C PRO A 510 8.31 -3.30 -23.53
N GLU A 511 9.21 -3.78 -24.39
CA GLU A 511 9.30 -5.17 -24.85
C GLU A 511 9.74 -6.15 -23.75
N MET A 512 10.24 -5.66 -22.62
CA MET A 512 10.56 -6.48 -21.44
C MET A 512 9.31 -6.89 -20.65
N ALA A 513 8.16 -6.22 -20.87
CA ALA A 513 6.89 -6.58 -20.26
C ALA A 513 6.21 -7.73 -21.04
N GLN A 514 5.82 -8.78 -20.33
CA GLN A 514 4.98 -9.86 -20.84
C GLN A 514 3.51 -9.43 -20.89
N LEU A 515 3.21 -8.50 -21.79
CA LEU A 515 1.86 -8.04 -22.09
C LEU A 515 1.30 -8.76 -23.33
N PRO A 516 0.16 -9.46 -23.23
CA PRO A 516 -0.49 -9.97 -24.43
C PRO A 516 -0.96 -8.82 -25.32
N THR A 517 -0.88 -9.04 -26.63
CA THR A 517 -1.22 -8.06 -27.67
C THR A 517 -2.69 -7.66 -27.58
N ALA A 518 -2.94 -6.38 -27.29
CA ALA A 518 -4.24 -5.75 -27.32
C ALA A 518 -4.08 -4.37 -28.01
N GLU A 519 -4.24 -4.33 -29.34
CA GLU A 519 -3.89 -3.17 -30.18
C GLU A 519 -4.53 -1.85 -29.71
N TRP A 520 -5.74 -1.92 -29.15
CA TRP A 520 -6.48 -0.75 -28.65
C TRP A 520 -6.01 -0.26 -27.27
N LEU A 521 -5.13 -0.99 -26.59
CA LEU A 521 -4.55 -0.63 -25.29
C LEU A 521 -3.05 -0.30 -25.36
N GLN A 522 -2.30 -0.86 -26.32
CA GLN A 522 -0.84 -0.65 -26.46
C GLN A 522 -0.44 0.83 -26.45
N ALA A 523 -1.21 1.70 -27.10
CA ALA A 523 -0.94 3.14 -27.13
C ALA A 523 -1.07 3.86 -25.78
N ILE A 524 -1.81 3.29 -24.82
CA ILE A 524 -1.98 3.84 -23.47
C ILE A 524 -1.21 3.09 -22.39
N ASP A 525 -0.76 1.86 -22.66
CA ASP A 525 0.01 1.04 -21.71
C ASP A 525 1.29 1.75 -21.23
N PHE A 526 1.94 2.58 -22.05
CA PHE A 526 3.20 3.25 -21.71
C PHE A 526 3.09 4.76 -21.57
N VAL A 527 1.87 5.31 -21.50
CA VAL A 527 1.66 6.77 -21.45
C VAL A 527 2.29 7.44 -20.22
N VAL A 528 2.32 6.72 -19.09
CA VAL A 528 2.94 7.19 -17.83
C VAL A 528 4.45 7.44 -17.97
N MET A 529 5.16 6.64 -18.77
CA MET A 529 6.59 6.82 -19.03
C MET A 529 6.90 8.12 -19.78
N SER A 530 5.91 8.66 -20.50
CA SER A 530 6.04 9.94 -21.23
C SER A 530 5.84 11.17 -20.32
N ASP A 531 5.25 11.02 -19.12
CA ASP A 531 5.13 12.12 -18.16
C ASP A 531 6.44 12.30 -17.39
N LYS A 532 7.26 13.24 -17.86
CA LYS A 532 8.54 13.63 -17.23
C LYS A 532 8.41 14.05 -15.76
N ARG A 533 7.26 14.56 -15.32
CA ARG A 533 7.04 14.95 -13.91
C ARG A 533 6.75 13.73 -13.06
N GLU A 534 5.93 12.82 -13.56
CA GLU A 534 5.61 11.58 -12.87
C GLU A 534 6.84 10.66 -12.76
N MET A 535 7.58 10.50 -13.86
CA MET A 535 8.86 9.80 -13.87
C MET A 535 9.91 10.43 -12.94
N ALA A 536 9.87 11.76 -12.73
CA ALA A 536 10.74 12.41 -11.75
C ALA A 536 10.29 12.20 -10.30
N ARG A 537 8.97 12.11 -10.03
CA ARG A 537 8.44 11.76 -8.71
C ARG A 537 8.80 10.32 -8.34
N GLN A 538 8.66 9.37 -9.26
CA GLN A 538 8.98 7.97 -8.97
C GLN A 538 10.47 7.78 -8.69
N ARG A 539 11.36 8.38 -9.52
CA ARG A 539 12.81 8.40 -9.25
C ARG A 539 13.19 9.08 -7.92
N SER A 540 12.35 9.95 -7.35
CA SER A 540 12.63 10.60 -6.06
C SER A 540 12.16 9.80 -4.84
N HIS A 541 11.51 8.64 -5.02
CA HIS A 541 11.09 7.75 -3.94
C HIS A 541 11.83 6.42 -4.10
N LEU A 542 12.90 6.26 -3.32
CA LEU A 542 13.71 5.06 -3.30
C LEU A 542 14.15 4.78 -1.86
N ASP A 543 13.78 3.61 -1.33
CA ASP A 543 14.05 3.22 0.05
C ASP A 543 15.25 2.26 0.19
N ILE A 544 15.95 2.01 -0.92
CA ILE A 544 17.15 1.17 -0.98
C ILE A 544 18.34 1.94 -1.57
N THR A 545 19.54 1.61 -1.13
CA THR A 545 20.80 2.11 -1.69
C THR A 545 21.38 1.09 -2.66
N PRO A 546 21.95 1.50 -3.81
CA PRO A 546 22.61 0.56 -4.73
C PRO A 546 23.73 -0.26 -4.07
N ILE A 547 23.90 -1.51 -4.51
CA ILE A 547 24.90 -2.45 -3.99
C ILE A 547 25.62 -3.12 -5.16
N ASP A 548 26.96 -2.99 -5.19
CA ASP A 548 27.80 -3.59 -6.23
C ASP A 548 28.05 -5.09 -5.98
N LEU A 549 27.37 -5.93 -6.76
CA LEU A 549 27.64 -7.36 -6.91
C LEU A 549 28.12 -7.66 -8.34
N ASN A 550 29.05 -8.59 -8.48
CA ASN A 550 29.42 -9.13 -9.80
C ASN A 550 28.45 -10.24 -10.24
N ASP A 551 28.45 -10.59 -11.53
CA ASP A 551 27.50 -11.56 -12.09
C ASP A 551 27.49 -12.91 -11.37
N ARG A 552 28.63 -13.40 -10.87
CA ARG A 552 28.69 -14.65 -10.11
C ARG A 552 28.05 -14.55 -8.72
N GLU A 553 28.11 -13.37 -8.08
CA GLU A 553 27.38 -13.11 -6.84
C GLU A 553 25.87 -13.04 -7.10
N ILE A 554 25.46 -12.51 -8.27
CA ILE A 554 24.06 -12.49 -8.72
C ILE A 554 23.56 -13.90 -9.01
N ASP A 555 24.34 -14.73 -9.72
CA ASP A 555 24.03 -16.15 -9.97
C ASP A 555 23.86 -16.93 -8.66
N ASP A 556 24.76 -16.72 -7.68
CA ASP A 556 24.66 -17.36 -6.38
C ASP A 556 23.40 -16.91 -5.61
N LEU A 557 23.03 -15.62 -5.64
CA LEU A 557 21.76 -15.13 -5.09
C LEU A 557 20.55 -15.77 -5.77
N VAL A 558 20.52 -15.83 -7.11
CA VAL A 558 19.43 -16.46 -7.87
C VAL A 558 19.34 -17.95 -7.53
N ALA A 559 20.47 -18.65 -7.40
CA ALA A 559 20.50 -20.05 -6.96
C ALA A 559 19.91 -20.22 -5.55
N PHE A 560 20.19 -19.30 -4.62
CA PHE A 560 19.53 -19.29 -3.31
C PHE A 560 18.02 -19.05 -3.41
N LEU A 561 17.54 -18.11 -4.23
CA LEU A 561 16.11 -17.91 -4.46
C LEU A 561 15.41 -19.16 -5.01
N HIS A 562 16.07 -19.92 -5.89
CA HIS A 562 15.55 -21.23 -6.32
C HIS A 562 15.45 -22.26 -5.18
N SER A 563 16.30 -22.19 -4.15
CA SER A 563 16.24 -23.06 -2.96
C SER A 563 15.05 -22.80 -2.04
N LEU A 564 14.29 -21.73 -2.29
CA LEU A 564 13.03 -21.39 -1.61
C LEU A 564 11.81 -22.08 -2.21
N THR A 565 12.01 -22.95 -3.22
CA THR A 565 10.94 -23.71 -3.87
C THR A 565 10.66 -24.99 -3.09
N GLY A 566 9.42 -25.20 -2.67
CA GLY A 566 8.98 -26.40 -1.96
C GLY A 566 9.05 -27.66 -2.81
N ALA A 567 9.44 -28.79 -2.21
CA ALA A 567 9.52 -30.07 -2.92
C ALA A 567 8.16 -30.53 -3.49
N THR A 568 7.06 -30.12 -2.86
CA THR A 568 5.67 -30.41 -3.25
C THR A 568 5.01 -29.31 -4.08
N ALA A 569 5.70 -28.20 -4.39
CA ALA A 569 5.10 -27.02 -5.04
C ALA A 569 4.51 -27.29 -6.45
N LEU A 570 4.85 -28.42 -7.08
CA LEU A 570 4.30 -28.87 -8.38
C LEU A 570 3.25 -30.00 -8.24
N ARG A 571 2.87 -30.37 -7.01
CA ARG A 571 1.93 -31.46 -6.67
C ARG A 571 1.03 -31.02 -5.52
N LEU A 572 0.22 -30.01 -5.78
CA LEU A 572 -0.65 -29.41 -4.78
C LEU A 572 -1.86 -30.32 -4.43
N PRO A 573 -2.41 -30.20 -3.20
CA PRO A 573 -3.32 -31.19 -2.63
C PRO A 573 -4.57 -31.51 -3.45
N LEU A 574 -5.25 -30.48 -3.99
CA LEU A 574 -6.54 -30.62 -4.67
C LEU A 574 -6.43 -30.35 -6.18
N GLY A 575 -5.61 -29.40 -6.60
CA GLY A 575 -5.33 -29.09 -8.00
C GLY A 575 -6.46 -28.36 -8.74
N VAL A 576 -6.43 -28.45 -10.07
CA VAL A 576 -7.49 -27.92 -10.96
C VAL A 576 -8.55 -29.01 -11.19
N PRO A 577 -9.81 -28.83 -10.75
CA PRO A 577 -10.87 -29.83 -10.91
C PRO A 577 -11.23 -30.04 -12.39
N ASP A 578 -11.80 -31.18 -12.74
CA ASP A 578 -12.21 -31.48 -14.13
C ASP A 578 -13.54 -30.82 -14.52
N THR A 579 -14.45 -30.71 -13.55
CA THR A 579 -15.75 -30.04 -13.72
C THR A 579 -16.09 -29.24 -12.46
N VAL A 580 -16.98 -28.27 -12.61
CA VAL A 580 -17.56 -27.48 -11.52
C VAL A 580 -19.08 -27.60 -11.51
N PRO A 581 -19.76 -27.45 -10.35
CA PRO A 581 -21.20 -27.68 -10.22
C PRO A 581 -22.11 -26.83 -11.12
N SER A 582 -21.68 -25.65 -11.58
CA SER A 582 -22.45 -24.85 -12.55
C SER A 582 -22.49 -25.45 -13.96
N GLY A 583 -21.60 -26.40 -14.27
CA GLY A 583 -21.37 -26.90 -15.63
C GLY A 583 -20.57 -25.95 -16.53
N LEU A 584 -20.11 -24.80 -16.03
CA LEU A 584 -19.25 -23.88 -16.79
C LEU A 584 -17.85 -24.49 -17.02
N PRO A 585 -17.19 -24.18 -18.15
CA PRO A 585 -15.90 -24.78 -18.50
C PRO A 585 -14.77 -24.27 -17.60
N VAL A 586 -14.07 -25.20 -16.94
CA VAL A 586 -12.86 -24.95 -16.16
C VAL A 586 -11.69 -24.65 -17.11
N ASP A 587 -10.93 -23.59 -16.83
CA ASP A 587 -9.68 -23.32 -17.54
C ASP A 587 -8.56 -24.28 -17.08
N LYS A 588 -7.71 -24.73 -18.01
CA LYS A 588 -6.68 -25.77 -17.80
C LYS A 588 -5.30 -25.32 -18.30
#